data_AF-A0A949HHV5-F1
#
_entry.id   AF-A0A949HHV5-F1
#
_cell.length_a   1.000
_cell.length_b   1.000
_cell.length_c   1.000
_cell.angle_alpha   90.00
_cell.angle_beta   90.00
_cell.angle_gamma   90.00
#
_symmetry.space_group_name_H-M   'P 1'
#
loop_
_entity.id
_entity.type
_entity.pdbx_description
1 polymer ?
#
loop_
_entity_poly.entity_id
_entity_poly.type
_entity_poly.pdbx_seq_one_letter_code
_entity_poly.pdbx_strand_id
1 'polypeptide(L)'
;MDERIFMEPADIEAMIRTAALESLRAESPDHERDRALSRAATALDALCALSDREGTGAVWDVMAELSRAELLAFSTFAVSELADHTDYRWVDHGRSSSAGSDSGEEPAV
;
A
#
# COMPACT_ATOMS: atom_id res chain seq x y z
N MET A 1 1.19 -19.43 -5.30
CA MET A 1 0.29 -18.29 -5.07
C MET A 1 -0.49 -18.67 -3.86
N ASP A 2 -0.26 -17.97 -2.75
CA ASP A 2 -1.03 -18.20 -1.53
C ASP A 2 -2.51 -17.91 -1.81
N GLU A 3 -3.37 -18.73 -1.24
CA GLU A 3 -4.80 -18.67 -1.41
C GLU A 3 -5.31 -17.36 -0.78
N ARG A 4 -5.70 -16.41 -1.64
CA ARG A 4 -6.25 -15.11 -1.22
C ARG A 4 -7.53 -15.31 -0.42
N ILE A 5 -7.75 -14.47 0.59
CA ILE A 5 -8.93 -14.54 1.44
C ILE A 5 -10.17 -14.11 0.66
N PHE A 6 -11.14 -15.02 0.55
CA PHE A 6 -12.45 -14.70 -0.02
C PHE A 6 -13.37 -14.12 1.05
N MET A 7 -13.94 -12.95 0.77
CA MET A 7 -14.84 -12.23 1.66
C MET A 7 -15.76 -11.34 0.82
N GLU A 8 -17.02 -11.22 1.24
CA GLU A 8 -18.00 -10.34 0.62
C GLU A 8 -17.68 -8.87 0.92
N PRO A 9 -18.03 -7.91 0.04
CA PRO A 9 -17.71 -6.50 0.22
C PRO A 9 -18.08 -5.91 1.59
N ALA A 10 -19.28 -6.23 2.10
CA ALA A 10 -19.76 -5.75 3.40
C ALA A 10 -18.96 -6.33 4.58
N ASP A 11 -18.49 -7.57 4.46
CA ASP A 11 -17.65 -8.21 5.49
C ASP A 11 -16.24 -7.60 5.49
N ILE A 12 -15.71 -7.25 4.31
CA ILE A 12 -14.44 -6.53 4.19
C ILE A 12 -14.54 -5.15 4.85
N GLU A 13 -15.60 -4.40 4.53
CA GLU A 13 -15.89 -3.11 5.16
C GLU A 13 -15.94 -3.23 6.69
N ALA A 14 -16.72 -4.20 7.21
CA ALA A 14 -16.81 -4.45 8.63
C ALA A 14 -15.45 -4.82 9.25
N MET A 15 -14.64 -5.63 8.57
CA MET A 15 -13.29 -5.99 9.02
C MET A 15 -12.41 -4.74 9.17
N ILE A 16 -12.43 -3.83 8.18
CA ILE A 16 -11.69 -2.57 8.23
C ILE A 16 -12.13 -1.75 9.45
N ARG A 17 -13.43 -1.56 9.65
CA ARG A 17 -13.96 -0.82 10.80
C ARG A 17 -13.56 -1.44 12.13
N THR A 18 -13.62 -2.77 12.24
CA THR A 18 -13.26 -3.45 13.50
C THR A 18 -11.77 -3.39 13.80
N ALA A 19 -10.91 -3.24 12.79
CA ALA A 19 -9.49 -3.00 13.00
C ALA A 19 -9.22 -1.69 13.76
N ALA A 20 -10.13 -0.70 13.64
CA ALA A 20 -10.11 0.56 14.39
C ALA A 20 -8.76 1.29 14.35
N LEU A 21 -8.14 1.31 13.16
CA LEU A 21 -6.79 1.85 12.96
C LEU A 21 -6.71 3.34 13.28
N GLU A 22 -7.77 4.10 13.04
CA GLU A 22 -7.87 5.53 13.33
C GLU A 22 -7.81 5.83 14.84
N SER A 23 -8.13 4.84 15.67
CA SER A 23 -8.10 4.91 17.12
C SER A 23 -6.80 4.36 17.73
N LEU A 24 -5.95 3.74 16.90
CA LEU A 24 -4.72 3.10 17.36
C LEU A 24 -3.66 4.14 17.71
N ARG A 25 -3.09 4.05 18.92
CA ARG A 25 -2.08 5.00 19.43
C ARG A 25 -0.73 4.32 19.60
N ALA A 26 0.33 5.13 19.65
CA ALA A 26 1.68 4.64 19.87
C ALA A 26 1.81 3.93 21.24
N GLU A 27 1.08 4.40 22.25
CA GLU A 27 1.06 3.83 23.60
C GLU A 27 0.08 2.67 23.78
N SER A 28 -0.66 2.27 22.74
CA SER A 28 -1.55 1.11 22.81
C SER A 28 -0.76 -0.15 23.16
N PRO A 29 -1.29 -1.05 24.01
CA PRO A 29 -0.63 -2.32 24.32
C PRO A 29 -0.29 -3.12 23.05
N ASP A 30 0.88 -3.76 23.02
CA ASP A 30 1.37 -4.48 21.84
C ASP A 30 0.34 -5.46 21.28
N HIS A 31 -0.29 -6.25 22.15
CA HIS A 31 -1.31 -7.23 21.76
C HIS A 31 -2.57 -6.60 21.11
N GLU A 32 -2.92 -5.36 21.45
CA GLU A 32 -4.02 -4.65 20.80
C GLU A 32 -3.62 -4.15 19.42
N ARG A 33 -2.39 -3.62 19.30
CA ARG A 33 -1.83 -3.23 18.00
C ARG A 33 -1.73 -4.41 17.06
N ASP A 34 -1.20 -5.54 17.52
CA ASP A 34 -1.02 -6.74 16.71
C ASP A 34 -2.37 -7.25 16.17
N ARG A 35 -3.42 -7.22 17.00
CA ARG A 35 -4.78 -7.60 16.58
C ARG A 35 -5.40 -6.61 15.60
N ALA A 36 -5.17 -5.31 15.79
CA ALA A 36 -5.63 -4.28 14.86
C ALA A 36 -4.97 -4.44 13.50
N LEU A 37 -3.63 -4.56 13.48
CA LEU A 37 -2.84 -4.73 12.26
C LEU A 37 -3.16 -6.06 11.56
N SER A 38 -3.32 -7.15 12.30
CA SER A 38 -3.70 -8.46 11.70
C SER A 38 -5.06 -8.41 11.00
N ARG A 39 -6.05 -7.71 11.58
CA ARG A 39 -7.37 -7.54 10.96
C ARG A 39 -7.30 -6.64 9.73
N ALA A 40 -6.51 -5.57 9.81
CA ALA A 40 -6.28 -4.70 8.67
C ALA A 40 -5.57 -5.43 7.52
N ALA A 41 -4.56 -6.27 7.81
CA ALA A 41 -3.87 -7.09 6.82
C ALA A 41 -4.82 -8.11 6.18
N THR A 42 -5.69 -8.74 6.98
CA THR A 42 -6.74 -9.64 6.49
C THR A 42 -7.71 -8.93 5.55
N ALA A 43 -8.16 -7.72 5.92
CA ALA A 43 -9.03 -6.91 5.08
C ALA A 43 -8.33 -6.48 3.77
N LEU A 44 -7.04 -6.12 3.84
CA LEU A 44 -6.25 -5.76 2.67
C LEU A 44 -6.10 -6.94 1.70
N ASP A 45 -5.79 -8.14 2.20
CA ASP A 45 -5.71 -9.32 1.35
C ASP A 45 -7.06 -9.65 0.70
N ALA A 46 -8.15 -9.51 1.45
CA ALA A 46 -9.51 -9.69 0.92
C ALA A 46 -9.88 -8.62 -0.11
N LEU A 47 -9.44 -7.37 0.05
CA LEU A 47 -9.60 -6.31 -0.97
C LEU A 47 -8.80 -6.62 -2.24
N CYS A 48 -7.58 -7.14 -2.11
CA CYS A 48 -6.82 -7.61 -3.27
C CYS A 48 -7.58 -8.73 -3.99
N ALA A 49 -8.09 -9.70 -3.23
CA ALA A 49 -8.90 -10.78 -3.77
C ALA A 49 -10.17 -10.26 -4.49
N LEU A 50 -10.83 -9.25 -3.91
CA LEU A 50 -12.00 -8.57 -4.48
C LEU A 50 -11.64 -7.87 -5.80
N SER A 51 -10.52 -7.14 -5.82
CA SER A 51 -10.01 -6.51 -7.04
C SER A 51 -9.74 -7.52 -8.15
N ASP A 52 -9.17 -8.68 -7.80
CA ASP A 52 -8.86 -9.73 -8.77
C ASP A 52 -10.14 -10.35 -9.38
N ARG A 53 -11.24 -10.46 -8.61
CA ARG A 53 -12.52 -11.06 -9.08
C ARG A 53 -13.46 -10.09 -9.77
N GLU A 54 -13.57 -8.87 -9.27
CA GLU A 54 -14.63 -7.90 -9.64
C GLU A 54 -14.06 -6.56 -10.13
N GLY A 55 -12.73 -6.40 -10.10
CA GLY A 55 -12.05 -5.20 -10.53
C GLY A 55 -12.00 -4.12 -9.46
N THR A 56 -11.32 -3.02 -9.79
CA THR A 56 -11.08 -1.91 -8.85
C THR A 56 -12.33 -1.12 -8.49
N GLY A 57 -13.42 -1.24 -9.26
CA GLY A 57 -14.70 -0.60 -8.95
C GLY A 57 -15.28 -1.10 -7.62
N ALA A 58 -15.32 -2.42 -7.43
CA ALA A 58 -15.81 -3.05 -6.21
C ALA A 58 -14.97 -2.66 -4.97
N VAL A 59 -13.66 -2.48 -5.15
CA VAL A 59 -12.78 -1.96 -4.09
C VAL A 59 -13.16 -0.53 -3.71
N TRP A 60 -13.43 0.33 -4.69
CA TRP A 60 -13.86 1.71 -4.42
C TRP A 60 -15.21 1.77 -3.73
N ASP A 61 -16.14 0.87 -4.06
CA ASP A 61 -17.44 0.79 -3.39
C ASP A 61 -17.27 0.49 -1.90
N VAL A 62 -16.41 -0.48 -1.53
CA VAL A 62 -16.08 -0.74 -0.11
C VAL A 62 -15.44 0.48 0.56
N MET A 63 -14.46 1.10 -0.10
CA MET A 63 -13.72 2.23 0.46
C MET A 63 -14.60 3.49 0.61
N ALA A 64 -15.64 3.63 -0.20
CA ALA A 64 -16.57 4.76 -0.17
C ALA A 64 -17.51 4.73 1.06
N GLU A 65 -17.74 3.56 1.64
CA GLU A 65 -18.56 3.40 2.86
C GLU A 65 -17.82 3.79 4.14
N LEU A 66 -16.49 3.88 4.08
CA LEU A 66 -15.66 4.27 5.20
C LEU A 66 -15.79 5.77 5.49
N SER A 67 -15.80 6.14 6.77
CA SER A 67 -15.61 7.53 7.15
C SER A 67 -14.22 8.03 6.72
N ARG A 68 -14.07 9.35 6.64
CA ARG A 68 -12.78 9.96 6.29
C ARG A 68 -11.62 9.47 7.17
N ALA A 69 -11.86 9.28 8.47
CA ALA A 69 -10.83 8.85 9.41
C ALA A 69 -10.41 7.40 9.15
N GLU A 70 -11.39 6.49 9.02
CA GLU A 70 -11.17 5.08 8.69
C GLU A 70 -10.45 4.94 7.34
N LEU A 71 -10.90 5.68 6.32
CA LEU A 71 -10.29 5.68 4.99
C LEU A 71 -8.82 6.11 5.03
N LEU A 72 -8.50 7.22 5.70
CA LEU A 72 -7.12 7.72 5.78
C LEU A 72 -6.22 6.76 6.57
N ALA A 73 -6.72 6.22 7.69
CA ALA A 73 -5.94 5.28 8.50
C ALA A 73 -5.68 3.98 7.73
N PHE A 74 -6.71 3.39 7.13
CA PHE A 74 -6.60 2.14 6.39
C PHE A 74 -5.77 2.29 5.12
N SER A 75 -5.92 3.37 4.36
CA SER A 75 -5.08 3.62 3.18
C SER A 75 -3.61 3.82 3.54
N THR A 76 -3.31 4.52 4.64
CA THR A 76 -1.93 4.69 5.13
C THR A 76 -1.32 3.35 5.51
N PHE A 77 -2.07 2.51 6.23
CA PHE A 77 -1.67 1.15 6.54
C PHE A 77 -1.42 0.34 5.26
N ALA A 78 -2.38 0.31 4.33
CA ALA A 78 -2.29 -0.48 3.11
C ALA A 78 -1.10 -0.09 2.23
N VAL A 79 -0.82 1.21 2.10
CA VAL A 79 0.39 1.69 1.38
C VAL A 79 1.66 1.24 2.08
N SER A 80 1.70 1.25 3.42
CA SER A 80 2.86 0.82 4.19
C SER A 80 3.11 -0.69 4.03
N GLU A 81 2.07 -1.52 4.16
CA GLU A 81 2.18 -2.97 3.94
C GLU A 81 2.63 -3.29 2.51
N LEU A 82 2.06 -2.62 1.51
CA LEU A 82 2.49 -2.81 0.13
C LEU A 82 3.93 -2.34 -0.08
N ALA A 83 4.38 -1.27 0.56
CA ALA A 83 5.77 -0.83 0.46
C ALA A 83 6.75 -1.82 1.10
N ASP A 84 6.38 -2.47 2.21
CA ASP A 84 7.22 -3.50 2.84
C ASP A 84 7.30 -4.78 2.00
N HIS A 85 6.27 -5.05 1.19
CA HIS A 85 6.21 -6.22 0.29
C HIS A 85 6.63 -5.94 -1.15
N THR A 86 6.82 -4.67 -1.52
CA THR A 86 7.22 -4.27 -2.87
C THR A 86 8.47 -3.44 -2.75
N ASP A 87 9.60 -3.90 -3.32
CA ASP A 87 10.78 -3.06 -3.52
C ASP A 87 10.41 -1.91 -4.46
N TYR A 88 9.81 -0.84 -3.93
CA TYR A 88 9.68 0.45 -4.60
C TYR A 88 11.08 1.07 -4.66
N ARG A 89 11.95 0.47 -5.46
CA ARG A 89 13.16 1.13 -5.96
C ARG A 89 12.65 2.25 -6.84
N TRP A 90 12.69 3.47 -6.32
CA TRP A 90 12.72 4.65 -7.16
C TRP A 90 13.75 4.41 -8.26
N VAL A 91 13.29 4.18 -9.49
CA VAL A 91 14.18 4.17 -10.64
C VAL A 91 14.60 5.62 -10.79
N ASP A 92 15.80 5.93 -10.33
CA ASP A 92 16.45 7.20 -10.60
C ASP A 92 16.62 7.30 -12.12
N HIS A 93 15.67 7.96 -12.78
CA HIS A 93 15.80 8.34 -14.17
C HIS A 93 16.85 9.45 -14.22
N GLY A 94 18.09 8.99 -14.39
CA GLY A 94 19.32 9.73 -14.23
C GLY A 94 19.29 11.21 -14.60
N ARG A 95 19.94 12.01 -13.74
CA ARG A 95 20.84 13.04 -14.24
C ARG A 95 21.96 12.36 -15.02
N SER A 96 21.71 12.10 -16.30
CA SER A 96 22.78 11.93 -17.29
C SER A 96 23.52 13.26 -17.40
N SER A 97 24.50 13.48 -16.53
CA SER A 97 25.54 14.47 -16.76
C SER A 97 26.43 13.93 -17.86
N SER A 98 26.07 14.20 -19.12
CA SER A 98 27.00 14.09 -20.24
C SER A 98 28.06 15.17 -20.08
N ALA A 99 29.09 14.90 -19.27
CA ALA A 99 30.34 15.62 -19.35
C ALA A 99 31.01 15.17 -20.66
N GLY A 100 30.74 15.92 -21.73
CA GLY A 100 31.49 15.83 -22.97
C GLY A 100 32.95 16.12 -22.66
N SER A 101 33.78 15.09 -22.73
CA SER A 101 35.24 15.26 -22.78
C SER A 101 35.57 15.64 -24.22
N ASP A 102 35.64 16.94 -24.46
CA ASP A 102 36.17 17.51 -25.69
C ASP A 102 37.68 17.25 -25.70
N SER A 103 38.07 16.24 -26.49
CA SER A 103 39.45 15.83 -26.67
C SER A 103 40.05 16.73 -27.76
N GLY A 104 40.74 17.78 -27.35
CA GLY A 104 41.52 18.61 -28.27
C GLY A 104 42.79 17.89 -28.69
N GLU A 105 42.82 17.38 -29.92
CA GLU A 105 44.07 16.94 -30.54
C GLU A 105 44.00 17.09 -32.07
N GLU A 106 44.77 18.04 -32.62
CA GLU A 106 45.34 18.03 -33.99
C GLU A 106 46.21 19.30 -34.19
N PRO A 107 47.15 19.35 -35.15
CA PRO A 107 48.20 18.39 -35.47
C PRO A 107 49.59 19.06 -35.58
N ALA A 108 50.60 18.23 -35.85
CA ALA A 108 52.01 18.61 -36.00
C ALA A 108 52.31 19.61 -37.13
N VAL A 109 53.32 20.46 -36.90
CA VAL A 109 54.14 21.14 -37.91
C VAL A 109 55.61 20.85 -37.60
#